data_AF-A0A369PV20-F1
#
_entry.id   AF-A0A369PV20-F1
#
_cell.length_a   1.000
_cell.length_b   1.000
_cell.length_c   1.000
_cell.angle_alpha   90.00
_cell.angle_beta   90.00
_cell.angle_gamma   90.00
#
_symmetry.space_group_name_H-M   'P 1'
#
loop_
_entity.id
_entity.type
_entity.pdbx_description
1 polymer ?
#
loop_
_entity_poly.entity_id
_entity_poly.type
_entity_poly.pdbx_seq_one_letter_code
_entity_poly.pdbx_strand_id
1 'polypeptide(L)' 'MEAYKFKTKVSEDGTIIIPDRFDVKNKEVEVIILDDVVPVAKRMTGSEFVEKFSGVIKNIDADQAKWEYLKDKHNL' A
#
# COMPACT_ATOMS: atom_id res chain seq x y z
N MET A 1 -10.71 -31.70 0.14
CA MET A 1 -10.28 -30.64 1.06
C MET A 1 -10.37 -29.33 0.30
N GLU A 2 -11.05 -28.33 0.85
CA GLU A 2 -11.14 -27.00 0.25
C GLU A 2 -10.26 -26.03 1.02
N ALA A 3 -9.61 -25.12 0.31
CA ALA A 3 -8.73 -24.11 0.92
C ALA A 3 -9.33 -22.72 0.71
N TYR A 4 -9.39 -21.94 1.78
CA TYR A 4 -9.90 -20.57 1.77
C TYR A 4 -8.78 -19.61 2.12
N LYS A 5 -8.62 -18.54 1.32
CA LYS A 5 -7.67 -17.45 1.60
C LYS A 5 -8.43 -16.15 1.81
N PHE A 6 -8.21 -15.51 2.94
CA PHE A 6 -8.75 -14.18 3.23
C PHE A 6 -7.75 -13.37 4.05
N LYS A 7 -7.79 -12.04 3.92
CA LYS A 7 -7.00 -11.13 4.76
C LYS A 7 -7.82 -10.77 5.99
N THR A 8 -7.21 -10.87 7.16
CA THR A 8 -7.81 -10.49 8.43
C THR A 8 -6.72 -10.06 9.40
N LYS A 9 -7.12 -9.43 10.51
CA LYS A 9 -6.23 -9.07 11.61
C LYS A 9 -6.48 -10.03 12.78
N VAL A 10 -5.41 -10.44 13.44
CA VAL A 10 -5.51 -11.13 14.73
C VAL A 10 -5.84 -10.07 15.78
N SER A 11 -6.91 -10.30 16.54
CA SER A 11 -7.36 -9.40 17.61
C SER A 11 -6.39 -9.46 18.80
N GLU A 12 -6.45 -8.50 19.72
CA GLU A 12 -5.53 -8.44 20.88
C GLU A 12 -5.66 -9.65 21.82
N ASP A 13 -6.84 -10.24 21.87
CA ASP A 13 -7.19 -11.47 22.58
C ASP A 13 -6.77 -12.74 21.82
N GLY A 14 -6.13 -12.62 20.65
CA GLY A 14 -5.68 -13.76 19.84
C GLY A 14 -6.76 -14.37 18.96
N THR A 15 -7.94 -13.74 18.86
CA THR A 15 -9.08 -14.26 18.09
C THR A 15 -9.01 -13.86 16.62
N ILE A 16 -9.29 -14.81 15.72
CA ILE A 16 -9.46 -14.59 14.27
C ILE A 16 -10.94 -14.79 13.90
N ILE A 17 -11.55 -13.78 13.29
CA ILE A 17 -12.95 -13.86 12.85
C ILE A 17 -12.99 -14.42 11.42
N ILE A 18 -13.61 -15.59 11.26
CA ILE A 18 -13.84 -16.23 9.96
C ILE A 18 -15.16 -15.70 9.39
N PRO A 19 -15.17 -15.11 8.17
CA PRO A 19 -16.40 -14.65 7.52
C PRO A 19 -17.43 -15.76 7.29
N ASP A 20 -18.72 -15.45 7.51
CA ASP A 20 -19.85 -16.39 7.37
C ASP A 20 -20.04 -16.98 5.97
N ARG A 21 -19.40 -16.41 4.94
CA ARG A 21 -19.45 -16.91 3.57
C ARG A 21 -18.76 -18.27 3.38
N PHE A 22 -17.96 -18.69 4.35
CA PHE A 22 -17.27 -19.97 4.33
C PHE A 22 -18.10 -21.02 5.06
N ASP A 23 -18.39 -22.14 4.41
CA ASP A 23 -19.12 -23.27 5.01
C ASP A 23 -18.20 -24.11 5.91
N VAL A 24 -17.67 -23.50 6.97
CA VAL A 24 -16.71 -24.13 7.91
C VAL A 24 -17.23 -24.15 9.35
N LYS A 25 -18.49 -23.78 9.56
CA LYS A 25 -19.13 -23.81 10.88
C LYS A 25 -19.17 -25.24 11.42
N ASN A 26 -18.76 -25.43 12.68
CA ASN A 26 -18.70 -26.73 13.37
C ASN A 26 -17.84 -27.79 12.66
N LYS A 27 -16.85 -27.38 11.86
CA LYS A 27 -15.88 -28.29 11.22
C LYS A 27 -14.50 -28.07 11.83
N GLU A 28 -13.71 -29.15 11.93
CA GLU A 28 -12.29 -29.03 12.22
C GLU A 28 -11.57 -28.46 10.99
N VAL A 29 -10.71 -27.46 11.21
CA VAL A 29 -10.01 -26.74 10.14
C VAL A 29 -8.53 -26.59 10.48
N GLU A 30 -7.70 -26.62 9.45
CA GLU A 30 -6.28 -26.27 9.54
C GLU A 30 -6.09 -24.78 9.21
N VAL A 31 -5.32 -24.06 10.02
CA VAL A 31 -5.10 -22.62 9.88
C VAL A 31 -3.62 -22.34 9.62
N ILE A 32 -3.32 -21.65 8.51
CA ILE A 32 -1.97 -21.16 8.19
C ILE A 32 -1.96 -19.65 8.40
N ILE A 33 -1.15 -19.17 9.34
CA ILE A 33 -0.98 -17.74 9.62
C ILE A 33 0.28 -17.25 8.92
N LEU A 34 0.13 -16.28 8.03
CA LEU A 34 1.23 -15.56 7.41
C LEU A 34 1.21 -14.13 7.96
N ASP A 35 2.29 -13.73 8.63
CA ASP A 35 2.48 -12.36 9.05
C ASP A 35 2.76 -11.49 7.81
N ASP A 36 1.72 -10.86 7.29
CA ASP A 36 1.82 -9.86 6.23
C ASP A 36 2.33 -8.57 6.89
N VAL A 37 3.65 -8.51 7.11
CA VAL A 37 4.33 -7.29 7.52
C VAL A 37 4.21 -6.32 6.35
N VAL A 38 3.07 -5.63 6.24
CA VAL A 38 2.93 -4.52 5.30
C VAL A 38 4.00 -3.53 5.75
N PRO A 39 5.06 -3.29 4.95
CA PRO A 39 6.04 -2.30 5.32
C PRO A 39 5.25 -1.01 5.50
N VAL A 40 5.17 -0.52 6.74
CA VAL A 40 4.55 0.77 7.02
C VAL A 40 5.31 1.73 6.13
N ALA A 41 4.67 2.18 5.05
CA ALA A 41 5.31 3.08 4.11
C ALA A 41 5.81 4.26 4.94
N LYS A 42 7.14 4.38 5.08
CA LYS A 42 7.74 5.39 5.94
C LYS A 42 7.20 6.72 5.44
N ARG A 43 6.36 7.37 6.26
CA ARG A 43 5.82 8.69 5.91
C ARG A 43 7.01 9.63 5.83
N MET A 44 7.37 9.99 4.60
CA MET A 44 8.44 10.94 4.35
C MET A 44 7.95 12.31 4.79
N THR A 45 8.72 12.97 5.65
CA THR A 45 8.49 14.36 6.01
C THR A 45 8.80 15.28 4.82
N GLY A 46 8.25 16.49 4.81
CA GLY A 46 8.56 17.48 3.77
C GLY A 46 10.06 17.79 3.68
N SER A 47 10.76 17.81 4.81
CA SER A 47 12.21 18.00 4.86
C SER A 47 12.98 16.84 4.22
N GLU A 48 12.62 15.59 4.52
CA GLU A 48 13.23 14.40 3.90
C GLU A 48 12.98 14.36 2.39
N PHE A 49 11.82 14.84 1.93
CA PHE A 49 11.52 14.96 0.51
C PHE A 49 12.41 16.01 -0.16
N VAL A 50 12.50 17.21 0.40
CA VAL A 50 13.34 18.28 -0.16
C VAL A 50 14.80 17.84 -0.18
N GLU A 51 15.33 17.23 0.89
CA GLU A 51 16.70 16.73 0.91
C GLU A 51 16.95 15.71 -0.20
N LYS A 52 16.10 14.68 -0.31
CA LYS A 52 16.24 13.61 -1.29
C LYS A 52 16.12 14.09 -2.74
N PHE A 53 15.23 15.04 -3.01
CA PHE A 53 14.89 15.45 -4.37
C PHE A 53 15.50 16.81 -4.77
N SER A 54 16.12 17.55 -3.85
CA SER A 54 16.75 18.85 -4.15
C SER A 54 17.79 18.76 -5.26
N GLY A 55 18.57 17.68 -5.32
CA GLY A 55 19.57 17.46 -6.37
C GLY A 55 18.95 17.28 -7.76
N VAL A 56 17.76 16.68 -7.83
CA VAL A 56 17.02 16.50 -9.09
C VAL A 56 16.35 17.81 -9.50
N ILE A 57 15.74 18.51 -8.54
CA ILE A 57 14.97 19.73 -8.78
C ILE A 57 15.87 20.93 -9.14
N LYS A 58 17.11 20.99 -8.64
CA LYS A 58 18.05 22.10 -8.93
C LYS A 58 18.36 22.30 -10.41
N ASN A 59 18.26 21.25 -11.23
CA ASN A 59 18.55 21.31 -12.65
C ASN A 59 17.27 21.33 -13.51
N ILE A 60 16.10 21.45 -12.89
CA ILE A 60 14.81 21.54 -13.61
C ILE A 60 14.41 23.01 -13.65
N ASP A 61 14.33 23.54 -14.86
CA ASP A 61 13.61 24.78 -15.11
C ASP A 61 12.10 24.50 -14.96
N ALA A 62 11.53 24.97 -13.85
CA ALA A 62 10.15 24.72 -13.51
C ALA A 62 9.17 25.34 -14.52
N ASP A 63 9.54 26.46 -15.13
CA ASP A 63 8.72 27.16 -16.11
C ASP A 63 8.73 26.41 -17.44
N GLN A 64 9.90 25.93 -17.88
CA GLN A 64 10.03 25.07 -19.06
C GLN A 64 9.26 23.76 -18.90
N ALA A 65 9.44 23.06 -17.77
CA ALA A 65 8.75 21.80 -17.50
C ALA A 65 7.21 21.98 -17.45
N LYS A 66 6.75 23.08 -16.87
CA LYS A 66 5.33 23.44 -16.85
C LYS A 66 4.81 23.75 -18.25
N TRP A 67 5.58 24.48 -19.05
CA TRP A 67 5.21 24.80 -20.43
C TRP A 67 5.11 23.55 -21.30
N GLU A 68 6.07 22.63 -21.22
CA GLU A 68 6.04 21.34 -21.93
C GLU A 68 4.83 20.50 -21.54
N TYR A 69 4.52 20.40 -20.24
CA TYR A 69 3.32 19.71 -19.76
C TYR A 69 2.02 20.30 -20.32
N LEU A 70 1.90 21.64 -20.30
CA LEU A 70 0.71 22.30 -20.84
C LEU A 70 0.62 22.15 -22.35
N LYS A 71 1.75 22.19 -23.05
CA LYS A 71 1.81 21.98 -24.50
C LYS A 71 1.32 20.59 -24.89
N ASP A 72 1.84 19.55 -24.24
CA ASP A 72 1.44 18.16 -24.47
C ASP A 72 -0.04 17.94 -24.11
N LYS A 73 -0.47 18.43 -22.94
CA LYS A 73 -1.86 18.28 -22.48
C LYS A 73 -2.89 18.97 -23.37
N HIS A 74 -2.52 20.12 -23.94
CA HIS A 74 -3.43 20.94 -24.74
C HIS A 74 -3.15 20.87 -26.25
N ASN A 75 -2.23 20.00 -26.70
CA ASN A 75 -1.83 19.84 -28.10
C ASN A 75 -1.46 21.18 -28.79
N LEU A 76 -0.76 22.06 -28.06
CA LEU A 76 -0.31 23.37 -28.55
C LEU A 76 0.91 23.28 -29.49
#